data_AF-A0A970BKC6-F1
#
_entry.id   AF-A0A970BKC6-F1
#
_cell.length_a   1.000
_cell.length_b   1.000
_cell.length_c   1.000
_cell.angle_alpha   90.00
_cell.angle_beta   90.00
_cell.angle_gamma   90.00
#
_symmetry.space_group_name_H-M   'P 1'
#
loop_
_entity.id
_entity.type
_entity.pdbx_description
1 polymer ?
#
loop_
_entity_poly.entity_id
_entity_poly.type
_entity_poly.pdbx_seq_one_letter_code
_entity_poly.pdbx_strand_id
1 'polypeptide(L)'
;MITNGAIVSGVDPGSIGEELGIEPGDCVLSINGRQIRDILDYRFMIDDSQLEIELRKVNGECWILDIEKDFPENLGLRFEQVVFDRIKPCVNRCMFCFVDQLPAGMRDSLYLKDDDYRLSFLFGNFISLTNLTSSDWDKILGMRLSPLYISVHATDPDVRERMLGSKKARSIMRDLRRLHQHNIEIHTQIVLCPKINDGPILDQTIAELSSLWPAIQSIGIVPIGKTRYREHLPVIDSVGADQAKELIDKVSQWQASFRQSLGVGLVYLADEFFVRASLNVPESSYYDGYPQIENGIGVITSFLDELYQAVETLSDSIRP
;
A
#
# COMPACT_ATOMS: atom_id res chain seq x y z
N MET A 1 10.03 0.62 -26.47
CA MET A 1 9.19 -0.50 -26.93
C MET A 1 8.48 -1.06 -25.71
N ILE A 2 7.20 -1.43 -25.81
CA ILE A 2 6.52 -2.16 -24.73
C ILE A 2 7.09 -3.58 -24.79
N THR A 3 8.05 -3.89 -23.93
CA THR A 3 8.45 -5.28 -23.71
C THR A 3 7.38 -5.90 -22.81
N ASN A 4 6.47 -6.64 -23.42
CA ASN A 4 5.64 -7.59 -22.67
C ASN A 4 6.58 -8.64 -22.09
N GLY A 5 6.96 -8.54 -20.82
CA GLY A 5 7.85 -9.49 -20.16
C GLY A 5 8.73 -8.86 -19.08
N ALA A 6 9.42 -9.71 -18.33
CA ALA A 6 10.27 -9.33 -17.20
C ALA A 6 11.73 -9.18 -17.63
N ILE A 7 12.27 -7.97 -17.54
CA ILE A 7 13.67 -7.70 -17.84
C ILE A 7 14.56 -8.15 -16.69
N VAL A 8 15.47 -9.08 -16.98
CA VAL A 8 16.45 -9.61 -16.04
C VAL A 8 17.49 -8.54 -15.76
N SER A 9 17.60 -8.11 -14.49
CA SER A 9 18.61 -7.16 -14.02
C SER A 9 19.87 -7.85 -13.49
N GLY A 10 19.77 -9.12 -13.12
CA GLY A 10 20.86 -9.89 -12.56
C GLY A 10 20.55 -11.38 -12.52
N VAL A 11 21.59 -12.18 -12.52
CA VAL A 11 21.53 -13.63 -12.33
C VAL A 11 22.49 -13.99 -11.19
N ASP A 12 22.07 -14.88 -10.31
CA ASP A 12 22.87 -15.27 -9.16
C ASP A 12 23.93 -16.31 -9.56
N PRO A 13 25.19 -16.19 -9.09
CA PRO A 13 26.24 -17.14 -9.43
C PRO A 13 25.91 -18.57 -8.96
N GLY A 14 26.13 -19.55 -9.83
CA GLY A 14 25.82 -20.96 -9.58
C GLY A 14 24.33 -21.29 -9.57
N SER A 15 23.48 -20.40 -10.09
CA SER A 15 22.04 -20.66 -10.21
C SER A 15 21.70 -21.36 -11.52
N ILE A 16 20.52 -22.00 -11.56
CA ILE A 16 19.96 -22.60 -12.79
C ILE A 16 19.93 -21.57 -13.93
N GLY A 17 19.59 -20.32 -13.65
CA GLY A 17 19.58 -19.25 -14.65
C GLY A 17 20.95 -19.02 -15.29
N GLU A 18 22.03 -19.07 -14.51
CA GLU A 18 23.39 -18.94 -15.03
C GLU A 18 23.78 -20.17 -15.85
N GLU A 19 23.48 -21.38 -15.38
CA GLU A 19 23.77 -22.63 -16.08
C GLU A 19 23.07 -22.72 -17.44
N LEU A 20 21.87 -22.16 -17.54
CA LEU A 20 21.08 -22.09 -18.78
C LEU A 20 21.44 -20.89 -19.67
N GLY A 21 22.44 -20.09 -19.29
CA GLY A 21 22.93 -18.96 -20.08
C GLY A 21 21.97 -17.77 -20.14
N ILE A 22 21.13 -17.60 -19.12
CA ILE A 22 20.34 -16.38 -18.93
C ILE A 22 21.28 -15.28 -18.46
N GLU A 23 21.16 -14.10 -19.06
CA GLU A 23 22.05 -12.97 -18.83
C GLU A 23 21.23 -11.70 -18.49
N PRO A 24 21.83 -10.73 -17.78
CA PRO A 24 21.22 -9.42 -17.61
C PRO A 24 20.86 -8.78 -18.95
N GLY A 25 19.65 -8.24 -19.05
CA GLY A 25 19.07 -7.67 -20.27
C GLY A 25 18.15 -8.63 -21.03
N ASP A 26 18.19 -9.93 -20.73
CA ASP A 26 17.21 -10.87 -21.27
C ASP A 26 15.80 -10.57 -20.73
N CYS A 27 14.79 -10.90 -21.52
CA CYS A 27 13.39 -10.65 -21.21
C CYS A 27 12.61 -11.95 -21.12
N VAL A 28 12.16 -12.34 -19.92
CA VAL A 28 11.30 -13.50 -19.73
C VAL A 28 9.86 -13.14 -20.15
N LEU A 29 9.31 -13.86 -21.12
CA LEU A 29 8.01 -13.57 -21.73
C LEU A 29 6.88 -14.37 -21.07
N SER A 30 7.10 -15.68 -20.91
CA SER A 30 6.10 -16.61 -20.38
C SER A 30 6.75 -17.78 -19.64
N ILE A 31 5.99 -18.40 -18.72
CA ILE A 31 6.34 -19.64 -18.03
C ILE A 31 5.16 -20.60 -18.17
N ASN A 32 5.40 -21.82 -18.64
CA ASN A 32 4.37 -22.84 -18.90
C ASN A 32 3.23 -22.30 -19.78
N GLY A 33 3.59 -21.56 -20.83
CA GLY A 33 2.66 -20.93 -21.77
C GLY A 33 1.82 -19.78 -21.18
N ARG A 34 2.10 -19.32 -19.95
CA ARG A 34 1.40 -18.21 -19.29
C ARG A 34 2.29 -16.98 -19.22
N GLN A 35 1.77 -15.85 -19.67
CA GLN A 35 2.48 -14.58 -19.59
C GLN A 35 2.71 -14.16 -18.14
N ILE A 36 3.92 -13.70 -17.82
CA ILE A 36 4.24 -13.09 -16.53
C ILE A 36 3.99 -11.58 -16.57
N ARG A 37 3.08 -11.08 -15.73
CA ARG A 37 2.73 -9.64 -15.68
C ARG A 37 3.45 -8.90 -14.57
N ASP A 38 3.93 -9.62 -13.58
CA ASP A 38 4.63 -9.09 -12.40
C ASP A 38 5.37 -10.21 -11.66
N ILE A 39 6.13 -9.80 -10.65
CA ILE A 39 6.92 -10.70 -9.81
C ILE A 39 6.08 -11.75 -9.08
N LEU A 40 4.78 -11.50 -8.87
CA LEU A 40 3.88 -12.46 -8.21
C LEU A 40 3.55 -13.61 -9.16
N ASP A 41 3.26 -13.30 -10.43
CA ASP A 41 3.09 -14.33 -11.46
C ASP A 41 4.38 -15.17 -11.58
N TYR A 42 5.54 -14.52 -11.65
CA TYR A 42 6.83 -15.21 -11.71
C TYR A 42 7.03 -16.15 -10.51
N ARG A 43 6.94 -15.63 -9.28
CA ARG A 43 7.14 -16.42 -8.05
C ARG A 43 6.18 -17.60 -7.96
N PHE A 44 4.93 -17.40 -8.33
CA PHE A 44 3.93 -18.47 -8.32
C PHE A 44 4.22 -19.54 -9.37
N MET A 45 4.67 -19.15 -10.56
CA MET A 45 4.89 -20.08 -11.66
C MET A 45 6.18 -20.87 -11.53
N ILE A 46 7.25 -20.30 -10.94
CA ILE A 46 8.51 -21.00 -10.75
C ILE A 46 8.48 -22.07 -9.66
N ASP A 47 7.42 -22.14 -8.86
CA ASP A 47 7.27 -23.17 -7.83
C ASP A 47 7.00 -24.57 -8.44
N ASP A 48 6.67 -24.66 -9.73
CA ASP A 48 6.54 -25.95 -10.42
C ASP A 48 7.92 -26.63 -10.62
N SER A 49 7.95 -27.96 -10.63
CA SER A 49 9.18 -28.74 -10.85
C SER A 49 9.55 -28.83 -12.33
N GLN A 50 8.57 -28.69 -13.21
CA GLN A 50 8.76 -28.67 -14.66
C GLN A 50 8.34 -27.31 -15.21
N LEU A 51 9.30 -26.60 -15.79
CA LEU A 51 9.11 -25.25 -16.32
C LEU A 51 9.53 -25.20 -17.79
N GLU A 52 8.64 -24.72 -18.63
CA GLU A 52 8.95 -24.25 -19.98
C GLU A 52 9.01 -22.71 -19.93
N ILE A 53 10.21 -22.15 -20.09
CA ILE A 53 10.43 -20.69 -20.03
C ILE A 53 10.70 -20.16 -21.43
N GLU A 54 9.84 -19.27 -21.89
CA GLU A 54 10.06 -18.50 -23.11
C GLU A 54 10.74 -17.18 -22.76
N LEU A 55 11.93 -16.93 -23.33
CA LEU A 55 12.67 -15.68 -23.13
C LEU A 55 13.18 -15.10 -24.44
N ARG A 56 13.37 -13.78 -24.45
CA ARG A 56 14.01 -13.05 -25.54
C ARG A 56 15.37 -12.54 -25.09
N LYS A 57 16.43 -12.98 -25.77
CA LYS A 57 17.80 -12.53 -25.56
C LYS A 57 17.98 -11.07 -26.00
N VAL A 58 19.01 -10.39 -25.50
CA VAL A 58 19.37 -9.00 -25.89
C VAL A 58 19.57 -8.84 -27.40
N ASN A 59 20.07 -9.87 -28.08
CA ASN A 59 20.27 -9.89 -29.53
C ASN A 59 18.96 -10.03 -30.34
N GLY A 60 17.81 -10.23 -29.67
CA GLY A 60 16.49 -10.39 -30.26
C GLY A 60 16.07 -11.85 -30.53
N GLU A 61 16.95 -12.83 -30.29
CA GLU A 61 16.60 -14.25 -30.40
C GLU A 61 15.59 -14.66 -29.32
N CYS A 62 14.62 -15.50 -29.68
CA CYS A 62 13.72 -16.11 -28.73
C CYS A 62 14.19 -17.53 -28.41
N TRP A 63 14.36 -17.83 -27.13
CA TRP A 63 14.73 -19.14 -26.62
C TRP A 63 13.56 -19.73 -25.83
N ILE A 64 13.42 -21.05 -25.90
CA ILE A 64 12.54 -21.84 -25.04
C ILE A 64 13.45 -22.76 -24.24
N LEU A 65 13.35 -22.69 -22.92
CA LEU A 65 14.15 -23.48 -22.00
C LEU A 65 13.24 -24.45 -21.24
N ASP A 66 13.51 -25.74 -21.36
CA ASP A 66 12.88 -26.78 -20.56
C ASP A 66 13.74 -27.03 -19.31
N ILE A 67 13.16 -26.81 -18.14
CA ILE A 67 13.85 -26.90 -16.85
C ILE A 67 13.14 -27.94 -16.00
N GLU A 68 13.92 -28.91 -15.51
CA GLU A 68 13.52 -29.83 -14.46
C GLU A 68 14.33 -29.49 -13.21
N LYS A 69 13.64 -29.17 -12.11
CA LYS A 69 14.27 -28.75 -10.85
C LYS A 69 13.55 -29.32 -9.64
N ASP A 70 14.26 -29.41 -8.51
CA ASP A 70 13.66 -29.82 -7.25
C ASP A 70 12.82 -28.68 -6.65
N PHE A 71 11.76 -29.00 -5.91
CA PHE A 71 11.03 -28.00 -5.12
C PHE A 71 11.69 -27.85 -3.73
N PRO A 72 11.97 -26.63 -3.21
CA PRO A 72 11.67 -25.30 -3.74
C PRO A 72 12.90 -24.57 -4.32
N GLU A 73 13.59 -25.17 -5.29
CA GLU A 73 14.76 -24.55 -5.94
C GLU A 73 14.34 -23.34 -6.81
N ASN A 74 15.13 -22.26 -6.77
CA ASN A 74 14.87 -21.02 -7.51
C ASN A 74 15.79 -20.92 -8.74
N LEU A 75 15.38 -20.15 -9.74
CA LEU A 75 16.15 -19.92 -10.96
C LEU A 75 17.30 -18.91 -10.78
N GLY A 76 17.34 -18.17 -9.65
CA GLY A 76 18.36 -17.16 -9.38
C GLY A 76 18.23 -15.89 -10.24
N LEU A 77 17.05 -15.64 -10.81
CA LEU A 77 16.78 -14.45 -11.63
C LEU A 77 16.33 -13.27 -10.78
N ARG A 78 16.96 -12.11 -11.01
CA ARG A 78 16.57 -10.80 -10.47
C ARG A 78 16.05 -9.93 -11.61
N PHE A 79 15.01 -9.14 -11.35
CA PHE A 79 14.35 -8.29 -12.34
C PHE A 79 14.51 -6.80 -12.02
N GLU A 80 14.44 -5.94 -13.03
CA GLU A 80 14.56 -4.48 -12.85
C GLU A 80 13.40 -3.87 -12.06
N GLN A 81 12.21 -4.43 -12.22
CA GLN A 81 10.96 -3.93 -11.66
C GLN A 81 10.12 -5.10 -11.16
N VAL A 82 9.18 -4.85 -10.25
CA VAL A 82 8.25 -5.89 -9.76
C VAL A 82 6.96 -5.99 -10.58
N VAL A 83 6.68 -4.99 -11.43
CA VAL A 83 5.53 -4.91 -12.31
C VAL A 83 6.05 -4.87 -13.74
N PHE A 84 5.72 -5.87 -14.56
CA PHE A 84 6.30 -6.03 -15.90
C PHE A 84 5.43 -5.41 -17.00
N ASP A 85 4.12 -5.31 -16.80
CA ASP A 85 3.15 -4.78 -17.76
C ASP A 85 2.74 -3.32 -17.51
N ARG A 86 3.61 -2.56 -16.82
CA ARG A 86 3.43 -1.16 -16.34
C ARG A 86 2.50 -1.02 -15.14
N ILE A 87 2.82 0.00 -14.33
CA ILE A 87 2.03 0.38 -13.16
C ILE A 87 0.64 0.85 -13.60
N LYS A 88 -0.40 0.38 -12.92
CA LYS A 88 -1.77 0.83 -13.13
C LYS A 88 -1.94 2.25 -12.59
N PRO A 89 -2.26 3.24 -13.47
CA PRO A 89 -2.45 4.60 -13.01
C PRO A 89 -3.79 4.76 -12.27
N CYS A 90 -3.80 5.68 -11.33
CA CYS A 90 -5.01 6.15 -10.66
C CYS A 90 -5.92 6.89 -11.65
N VAL A 91 -7.22 6.58 -11.59
CA VAL A 91 -8.25 7.20 -12.43
C VAL A 91 -9.11 8.23 -11.67
N ASN A 92 -8.81 8.43 -10.39
CA ASN A 92 -9.56 9.34 -9.52
C ASN A 92 -9.10 10.79 -9.67
N ARG A 93 -9.99 11.71 -9.28
CA ARG A 93 -9.76 13.16 -9.26
C ARG A 93 -10.02 13.68 -7.85
N CYS A 94 -9.27 13.12 -6.89
CA CYS A 94 -9.53 13.37 -5.48
C CYS A 94 -9.32 14.85 -5.14
N MET A 95 -10.25 15.44 -4.39
CA MET A 95 -10.15 16.84 -3.97
C MET A 95 -8.96 17.14 -3.02
N PHE A 96 -8.36 16.08 -2.47
CA PHE A 96 -7.21 16.10 -1.57
C PHE A 96 -5.97 15.42 -2.19
N CYS A 97 -5.96 15.12 -3.50
CA CYS A 97 -4.84 14.42 -4.14
C CYS A 97 -3.52 15.17 -3.91
N PHE A 98 -2.52 14.53 -3.31
CA PHE A 98 -1.23 15.17 -3.05
C PHE A 98 -0.45 15.40 -4.36
N VAL A 99 -0.48 14.44 -5.28
CA VAL A 99 0.24 14.51 -6.57
C VAL A 99 -0.24 15.67 -7.44
N ASP A 100 -1.55 15.96 -7.43
CA ASP A 100 -2.10 17.14 -8.14
C ASP A 100 -1.55 18.45 -7.56
N GLN A 101 -1.12 18.46 -6.30
CA GLN A 101 -0.58 19.64 -5.63
C GLN A 101 0.95 19.77 -5.76
N LEU A 102 1.60 18.99 -6.63
CA LEU A 102 3.03 19.13 -6.87
C LEU A 102 3.31 20.33 -7.78
N PRO A 103 4.41 21.09 -7.54
CA PRO A 103 4.84 22.13 -8.47
C PRO A 103 5.18 21.56 -9.84
N ALA A 104 5.10 22.38 -10.89
CA ALA A 104 5.55 22.02 -12.24
C ALA A 104 7.09 21.88 -12.32
N GLY A 105 7.58 21.09 -13.28
CA GLY A 105 9.02 20.93 -13.56
C GLY A 105 9.75 19.92 -12.67
N MET A 106 9.02 19.10 -11.90
CA MET A 106 9.59 18.00 -11.13
C MET A 106 9.87 16.79 -12.02
N ARG A 107 10.58 15.78 -11.48
CA ARG A 107 10.83 14.50 -12.16
C ARG A 107 9.50 13.84 -12.53
N ASP A 108 9.38 13.35 -13.76
CA ASP A 108 8.15 12.73 -14.29
C ASP A 108 7.59 11.63 -13.38
N SER A 109 8.47 10.85 -12.74
CA SER A 109 8.08 9.78 -11.82
C SER A 109 7.30 10.27 -10.60
N LEU A 110 7.47 11.54 -10.18
CA LEU A 110 6.73 12.11 -9.06
C LEU A 110 5.27 12.46 -9.42
N TYR A 111 4.95 12.59 -10.70
CA TYR A 111 3.59 12.86 -11.17
C TYR A 111 2.79 11.59 -11.46
N LEU A 112 3.43 10.42 -11.40
CA LEU A 112 2.73 9.15 -11.54
C LEU A 112 1.87 8.91 -10.29
N LYS A 113 0.55 8.92 -10.47
CA LYS A 113 -0.38 8.44 -9.46
C LYS A 113 -0.56 6.95 -9.67
N ASP A 114 0.04 6.14 -8.83
CA ASP A 114 -0.23 4.71 -8.81
C ASP A 114 -1.57 4.43 -8.09
N ASP A 115 -2.21 3.35 -8.53
CA ASP A 115 -3.38 2.75 -7.88
C ASP A 115 -3.34 1.26 -8.21
N ASP A 116 -2.18 0.64 -7.93
CA ASP A 116 -1.85 -0.72 -8.37
C ASP A 116 -1.83 -1.70 -7.18
N TYR A 117 -2.72 -2.69 -7.22
CA TYR A 117 -2.86 -3.67 -6.14
C TYR A 117 -1.61 -4.50 -5.89
N ARG A 118 -0.71 -4.62 -6.88
CA ARG A 118 0.55 -5.36 -6.72
C ARG A 118 1.51 -4.59 -5.84
N LEU A 119 1.58 -3.27 -6.03
CA LEU A 119 2.37 -2.39 -5.16
C LEU A 119 1.72 -2.28 -3.78
N SER A 120 0.40 -2.37 -3.69
CA SER A 120 -0.31 -2.46 -2.41
C SER A 120 0.13 -3.67 -1.59
N PHE A 121 0.13 -4.84 -2.20
CA PHE A 121 0.57 -6.07 -1.54
C PHE A 121 2.08 -6.09 -1.25
N LEU A 122 2.91 -5.64 -2.20
CA LEU A 122 4.37 -5.74 -2.08
C LEU A 122 5.00 -4.69 -1.17
N PHE A 123 4.46 -3.46 -1.17
CA PHE A 123 5.10 -2.29 -0.55
C PHE A 123 4.17 -1.49 0.35
N GLY A 124 2.90 -1.88 0.48
CA GLY A 124 1.95 -1.16 1.32
C GLY A 124 1.35 0.10 0.69
N ASN A 125 1.45 0.27 -0.62
CA ASN A 125 0.85 1.41 -1.30
C ASN A 125 -0.68 1.39 -1.18
N PHE A 126 -1.27 2.52 -0.79
CA PHE A 126 -2.72 2.63 -0.63
C PHE A 126 -3.45 2.76 -1.98
N ILE A 127 -4.39 1.87 -2.24
CA ILE A 127 -5.20 1.83 -3.47
C ILE A 127 -6.68 2.15 -3.21
N SER A 128 -7.37 2.64 -4.23
CA SER A 128 -8.77 3.04 -4.18
C SER A 128 -9.76 1.93 -4.53
N LEU A 129 -9.27 0.85 -5.16
CA LEU A 129 -10.00 -0.23 -5.84
C LEU A 129 -10.79 0.19 -7.10
N THR A 130 -10.79 1.47 -7.46
CA THR A 130 -11.69 2.00 -8.51
C THR A 130 -11.25 1.69 -9.94
N ASN A 131 -9.98 1.35 -10.15
CA ASN A 131 -9.41 1.04 -11.46
C ASN A 131 -9.28 -0.48 -11.72
N LEU A 132 -9.70 -1.33 -10.78
CA LEU A 132 -9.58 -2.79 -10.93
C LEU A 132 -10.52 -3.35 -12.00
N THR A 133 -9.98 -4.25 -12.82
CA THR A 133 -10.70 -5.04 -13.82
C THR A 133 -11.14 -6.38 -13.25
N SER A 134 -11.94 -7.16 -13.98
CA SER A 134 -12.31 -8.52 -13.57
C SER A 134 -11.08 -9.42 -13.38
N SER A 135 -10.11 -9.36 -14.30
CA SER A 135 -8.87 -10.15 -14.20
C SER A 135 -8.04 -9.76 -12.98
N ASP A 136 -8.02 -8.47 -12.60
CA ASP A 136 -7.34 -8.02 -11.39
C ASP A 136 -8.00 -8.61 -10.15
N TRP A 137 -9.34 -8.58 -10.09
CA TRP A 137 -10.09 -9.21 -9.02
C TRP A 137 -9.84 -10.72 -8.95
N ASP A 138 -9.88 -11.42 -10.08
CA ASP A 138 -9.64 -12.86 -10.12
C ASP A 138 -8.23 -13.21 -9.61
N LYS A 139 -7.24 -12.38 -9.94
CA LYS A 139 -5.87 -12.53 -9.43
C LYS A 139 -5.78 -12.26 -7.93
N ILE A 140 -6.29 -11.12 -7.45
CA ILE A 140 -6.29 -10.77 -6.02
C ILE A 140 -6.91 -11.88 -5.18
N LEU A 141 -8.09 -12.36 -5.60
CA LEU A 141 -8.85 -13.36 -4.87
C LEU A 141 -8.29 -14.78 -5.04
N GLY A 142 -7.84 -15.13 -6.24
CA GLY A 142 -7.28 -16.45 -6.55
C GLY A 142 -5.95 -16.71 -5.86
N MET A 143 -5.08 -15.69 -5.81
CA MET A 143 -3.80 -15.75 -5.10
C MET A 143 -3.90 -15.38 -3.63
N ARG A 144 -5.07 -14.90 -3.16
CA ARG A 144 -5.29 -14.39 -1.79
C ARG A 144 -4.24 -13.35 -1.37
N LEU A 145 -4.03 -12.34 -2.22
CA LEU A 145 -3.04 -11.28 -1.95
C LEU A 145 -3.41 -10.53 -0.67
N SER A 146 -2.59 -10.69 0.38
CA SER A 146 -2.87 -10.23 1.74
C SER A 146 -1.56 -9.90 2.47
N PRO A 147 -1.43 -8.73 3.12
CA PRO A 147 -2.45 -7.70 3.28
C PRO A 147 -2.59 -6.78 2.04
N LEU A 148 -3.72 -6.07 1.94
CA LEU A 148 -3.92 -4.95 1.01
C LEU A 148 -4.14 -3.64 1.76
N TYR A 149 -3.64 -2.54 1.21
CA TYR A 149 -3.73 -1.20 1.78
C TYR A 149 -4.73 -0.37 0.99
N ILE A 150 -5.84 0.03 1.62
CA ILE A 150 -7.02 0.55 0.92
C ILE A 150 -7.40 1.94 1.41
N SER A 151 -7.41 2.89 0.49
CA SER A 151 -7.88 4.27 0.68
C SER A 151 -9.41 4.34 0.71
N VAL A 152 -9.99 4.23 1.91
CA VAL A 152 -11.45 4.24 2.11
C VAL A 152 -11.97 5.66 2.18
N HIS A 153 -11.43 6.47 3.09
CA HIS A 153 -11.79 7.88 3.38
C HIS A 153 -13.21 8.15 3.89
N ALA A 154 -14.22 7.47 3.36
CA ALA A 154 -15.58 7.47 3.90
C ALA A 154 -16.27 6.19 3.43
N THR A 155 -17.14 5.59 4.25
CA THR A 155 -17.98 4.47 3.80
C THR A 155 -19.29 4.93 3.17
N ASP A 156 -19.75 6.15 3.49
CA ASP A 156 -20.88 6.77 2.81
C ASP A 156 -20.62 6.94 1.30
N PRO A 157 -21.46 6.35 0.42
CA PRO A 157 -21.20 6.34 -1.02
C PRO A 157 -21.16 7.74 -1.66
N ASP A 158 -22.00 8.67 -1.20
CA ASP A 158 -22.11 10.02 -1.77
C ASP A 158 -20.91 10.87 -1.35
N VAL A 159 -20.50 10.77 -0.08
CA VAL A 159 -19.28 11.41 0.42
C VAL A 159 -18.05 10.86 -0.29
N ARG A 160 -17.92 9.53 -0.41
CA ARG A 160 -16.75 8.92 -1.06
C ARG A 160 -16.68 9.27 -2.55
N GLU A 161 -17.80 9.24 -3.27
CA GLU A 161 -17.84 9.69 -4.67
C GLU A 161 -17.39 11.15 -4.80
N ARG A 162 -17.91 12.05 -3.95
CA ARG A 162 -17.52 13.46 -3.94
C ARG A 162 -16.03 13.63 -3.66
N MET A 163 -15.49 12.87 -2.71
CA MET A 163 -14.09 12.93 -2.30
C MET A 163 -13.13 12.45 -3.40
N LEU A 164 -13.44 11.34 -4.08
CA LEU A 164 -12.58 10.74 -5.11
C LEU A 164 -12.87 11.25 -6.54
N GLY A 165 -14.01 11.90 -6.77
CA GLY A 165 -14.43 12.35 -8.09
C GLY A 165 -14.74 11.19 -9.06
N SER A 166 -15.21 10.05 -8.53
CA SER A 166 -15.42 8.81 -9.31
C SER A 166 -16.68 8.06 -8.87
N LYS A 167 -17.59 7.79 -9.82
CA LYS A 167 -18.80 6.97 -9.58
C LYS A 167 -18.49 5.55 -9.10
N LYS A 168 -17.35 4.99 -9.53
CA LYS A 168 -16.91 3.66 -9.08
C LYS A 168 -16.55 3.66 -7.59
N ALA A 169 -16.21 4.81 -7.01
CA ALA A 169 -15.87 4.91 -5.60
C ALA A 169 -17.05 4.55 -4.66
N ARG A 170 -18.30 4.62 -5.13
CA ARG A 170 -19.49 4.29 -4.34
C ARG A 170 -19.50 2.86 -3.80
N SER A 171 -18.78 1.92 -4.41
CA SER A 171 -18.87 0.49 -4.09
C SER A 171 -17.95 0.01 -2.97
N ILE A 172 -17.28 0.90 -2.23
CA ILE A 172 -16.22 0.51 -1.28
C ILE A 172 -16.64 -0.58 -0.31
N MET A 173 -17.81 -0.46 0.33
CA MET A 173 -18.27 -1.46 1.30
C MET A 173 -18.61 -2.81 0.65
N ARG A 174 -19.07 -2.81 -0.60
CA ARG A 174 -19.28 -4.05 -1.36
C ARG A 174 -17.94 -4.71 -1.67
N ASP A 175 -16.96 -3.90 -2.09
CA ASP A 175 -15.66 -4.39 -2.51
C ASP A 175 -14.83 -4.87 -1.30
N LEU A 176 -14.91 -4.20 -0.14
CA LEU A 176 -14.33 -4.67 1.13
C LEU A 176 -14.98 -5.98 1.61
N ARG A 177 -16.30 -6.11 1.53
CA ARG A 177 -16.98 -7.38 1.86
C ARG A 177 -16.54 -8.52 0.95
N ARG A 178 -16.32 -8.24 -0.33
CA ARG A 178 -15.78 -9.22 -1.29
C ARG A 178 -14.38 -9.69 -0.88
N LEU A 179 -13.50 -8.78 -0.47
CA LEU A 179 -12.17 -9.14 0.03
C LEU A 179 -12.25 -9.95 1.34
N HIS A 180 -13.12 -9.53 2.27
CA HIS A 180 -13.36 -10.23 3.54
C HIS A 180 -13.83 -11.69 3.31
N GLN A 181 -14.75 -11.92 2.37
CA GLN A 181 -15.23 -13.27 2.03
C GLN A 181 -14.12 -14.21 1.53
N HIS A 182 -13.01 -13.66 1.05
CA HIS A 182 -11.85 -14.39 0.58
C HIS A 182 -10.68 -14.40 1.58
N ASN A 183 -10.91 -13.99 2.83
CA ASN A 183 -9.92 -13.93 3.90
C ASN A 183 -8.69 -13.08 3.54
N ILE A 184 -8.90 -11.96 2.85
CA ILE A 184 -7.84 -10.99 2.59
C ILE A 184 -7.81 -10.00 3.75
N GLU A 185 -6.64 -9.84 4.34
CA GLU A 185 -6.37 -8.84 5.38
C GLU A 185 -6.19 -7.46 4.75
N ILE A 186 -6.68 -6.44 5.45
CA ILE A 186 -6.81 -5.09 4.91
C ILE A 186 -6.39 -4.06 5.94
N HIS A 187 -5.48 -3.18 5.55
CA HIS A 187 -5.20 -1.93 6.25
C HIS A 187 -5.91 -0.78 5.53
N THR A 188 -6.70 -0.01 6.25
CA THR A 188 -7.50 1.08 5.65
C THR A 188 -6.95 2.45 6.04
N GLN A 189 -7.08 3.42 5.14
CA GLN A 189 -6.71 4.81 5.38
C GLN A 189 -7.90 5.76 5.19
N ILE A 190 -7.99 6.72 6.10
CA ILE A 190 -8.89 7.86 6.05
C ILE A 190 -8.05 9.13 6.02
N VAL A 191 -8.07 9.84 4.88
CA VAL A 191 -7.57 11.22 4.82
C VAL A 191 -8.69 12.12 5.32
N LEU A 192 -8.52 12.67 6.51
CA LEU A 192 -9.52 13.51 7.16
C LEU A 192 -9.55 14.90 6.52
N CYS A 193 -10.69 15.20 5.89
CA CYS A 193 -11.02 16.49 5.29
C CYS A 193 -12.14 17.12 6.13
N PRO A 194 -11.86 18.21 6.89
CA PRO A 194 -12.85 18.87 7.71
C PRO A 194 -14.11 19.26 6.94
N LYS A 195 -15.28 19.13 7.59
CA LYS A 195 -16.63 19.38 7.05
C LYS A 195 -17.06 18.45 5.91
N ILE A 196 -16.26 17.44 5.57
CA ILE A 196 -16.51 16.53 4.44
C ILE A 196 -16.70 15.10 4.92
N ASN A 197 -15.74 14.55 5.65
CA ASN A 197 -15.74 13.18 6.19
C ASN A 197 -15.34 13.12 7.67
N ASP A 198 -15.55 14.22 8.41
CA ASP A 198 -15.37 14.30 9.86
C ASP A 198 -16.68 14.08 10.62
N GLY A 199 -16.64 14.23 11.94
CA GLY A 199 -17.84 14.19 12.78
C GLY A 199 -18.62 12.86 12.65
N PRO A 200 -19.94 12.90 12.38
CA PRO A 200 -20.77 11.69 12.24
C PRO A 200 -20.36 10.79 11.08
N ILE A 201 -19.84 11.35 9.97
CA ILE A 201 -19.42 10.54 8.82
C ILE A 201 -18.17 9.72 9.18
N LEU A 202 -17.28 10.29 9.98
CA LEU A 202 -16.12 9.56 10.50
C LEU A 202 -16.56 8.42 11.43
N ASP A 203 -17.53 8.66 12.33
CA ASP A 203 -18.06 7.61 13.22
C ASP A 203 -18.67 6.46 12.44
N GLN A 204 -19.52 6.79 11.46
CA GLN A 204 -20.11 5.79 10.58
C GLN A 204 -19.02 4.97 9.89
N THR A 205 -17.99 5.66 9.36
CA THR A 205 -16.87 5.01 8.67
C THR A 205 -16.11 4.06 9.60
N ILE A 206 -15.77 4.49 10.82
CA ILE A 206 -15.07 3.63 11.80
C ILE A 206 -15.95 2.44 12.21
N ALA A 207 -17.23 2.66 12.47
CA ALA A 207 -18.17 1.61 12.86
C ALA A 207 -18.36 0.56 11.75
N GLU A 208 -18.54 1.00 10.51
CA GLU A 208 -18.73 0.09 9.38
C GLU A 208 -17.45 -0.68 9.04
N LEU A 209 -16.28 -0.04 9.10
CA LEU A 209 -15.00 -0.73 8.89
C LEU A 209 -14.69 -1.74 10.00
N SER A 210 -14.92 -1.37 11.27
CA SER A 210 -14.70 -2.29 12.40
C SER A 210 -15.63 -3.50 12.38
N SER A 211 -16.82 -3.38 11.78
CA SER A 211 -17.73 -4.54 11.58
C SER A 211 -17.16 -5.63 10.68
N LEU A 212 -16.10 -5.34 9.92
CA LEU A 212 -15.40 -6.29 9.05
C LEU A 212 -14.16 -6.90 9.71
N TRP A 213 -13.95 -6.69 11.02
CA TRP A 213 -12.97 -7.45 11.79
C TRP A 213 -13.25 -8.97 11.70
N PRO A 214 -12.23 -9.84 11.51
CA PRO A 214 -10.80 -9.55 11.50
C PRO A 214 -10.21 -9.27 10.11
N ALA A 215 -10.98 -9.10 9.04
CA ALA A 215 -10.38 -8.76 7.74
C ALA A 215 -9.77 -7.35 7.75
N ILE A 216 -10.42 -6.38 8.38
CA ILE A 216 -9.82 -5.04 8.58
C ILE A 216 -8.89 -5.12 9.79
N GLN A 217 -7.58 -5.06 9.55
CA GLN A 217 -6.54 -5.17 10.57
C GLN A 217 -6.19 -3.80 11.19
N SER A 218 -6.33 -2.72 10.43
CA SER A 218 -6.15 -1.37 10.97
C SER A 218 -6.91 -0.29 10.19
N ILE A 219 -7.29 0.77 10.89
CA ILE A 219 -7.93 1.98 10.39
C ILE A 219 -7.04 3.16 10.74
N GLY A 220 -6.22 3.60 9.79
CA GLY A 220 -5.36 4.76 9.93
C GLY A 220 -6.08 6.03 9.54
N ILE A 221 -6.01 7.05 10.39
CA ILE A 221 -6.56 8.38 10.10
C ILE A 221 -5.40 9.35 10.02
N VAL A 222 -5.29 10.05 8.89
CA VAL A 222 -4.26 11.05 8.61
C VAL A 222 -4.91 12.39 8.28
N PRO A 223 -4.32 13.53 8.63
CA PRO A 223 -4.86 14.82 8.20
C PRO A 223 -4.62 15.04 6.69
N ILE A 224 -5.44 15.88 6.06
CA ILE A 224 -5.18 16.32 4.69
C ILE A 224 -3.81 17.00 4.55
N GLY A 225 -2.97 16.45 3.68
CA GLY A 225 -1.73 17.07 3.22
C GLY A 225 -2.00 18.20 2.21
N LYS A 226 -1.45 19.38 2.48
CA LYS A 226 -1.64 20.57 1.64
C LYS A 226 -0.30 21.17 1.25
N THR A 227 -0.15 21.49 -0.03
CA THR A 227 0.96 22.30 -0.52
C THR A 227 0.45 23.69 -0.93
N ARG A 228 1.38 24.62 -1.18
CA ARG A 228 1.07 25.94 -1.74
C ARG A 228 0.60 25.91 -3.21
N TYR A 229 0.72 24.77 -3.91
CA TYR A 229 0.45 24.66 -5.36
C TYR A 229 -0.92 24.06 -5.69
N ARG A 230 -1.87 24.12 -4.76
CA ARG A 230 -3.20 23.48 -4.89
C ARG A 230 -4.30 24.37 -5.50
N GLU A 231 -3.93 25.44 -6.21
CA GLU A 231 -4.86 26.48 -6.70
C GLU A 231 -5.99 25.95 -7.61
N HIS A 232 -5.76 24.82 -8.29
CA HIS A 232 -6.73 24.18 -9.19
C HIS A 232 -7.61 23.13 -8.48
N LEU A 233 -7.44 22.90 -7.18
CA LEU A 233 -8.26 22.00 -6.37
C LEU A 233 -9.25 22.78 -5.50
N PRO A 234 -10.37 22.15 -5.07
CA PRO A 234 -11.27 22.76 -4.12
C PRO A 234 -10.57 23.22 -2.83
N VAL A 235 -11.06 24.31 -2.25
CA VAL A 235 -10.60 24.82 -0.96
C VAL A 235 -11.07 23.86 0.13
N ILE A 236 -10.12 23.36 0.92
CA ILE A 236 -10.35 22.46 2.05
C ILE A 236 -9.57 23.03 3.23
N ASP A 237 -10.25 23.14 4.37
CA ASP A 237 -9.64 23.61 5.61
C ASP A 237 -8.62 22.59 6.12
N SER A 238 -7.57 23.08 6.76
CA SER A 238 -6.65 22.22 7.51
C SER A 238 -7.29 21.88 8.87
N VAL A 239 -6.96 20.72 9.44
CA VAL A 239 -7.43 20.38 10.79
C VAL A 239 -6.81 21.34 11.82
N GLY A 240 -7.65 22.09 12.53
CA GLY A 240 -7.21 23.00 13.59
C GLY A 240 -6.80 22.28 14.88
N ALA A 241 -6.16 23.00 15.81
CA ALA A 241 -5.71 22.43 17.08
C ALA A 241 -6.87 21.89 17.94
N ASP A 242 -7.98 22.63 18.04
CA ASP A 242 -9.14 22.20 18.81
C ASP A 242 -9.84 20.99 18.17
N GLN A 243 -9.96 21.00 16.84
CA GLN A 243 -10.48 19.84 16.10
C GLN A 243 -9.60 18.60 16.27
N ALA A 244 -8.28 18.78 16.33
CA ALA A 244 -7.35 17.67 16.58
C ALA A 244 -7.52 17.09 17.99
N LYS A 245 -7.71 17.94 19.02
CA LYS A 245 -8.00 17.49 20.40
C LYS A 245 -9.32 16.70 20.46
N GLU A 246 -10.38 17.25 19.90
CA GLU A 246 -11.69 16.58 19.84
C GLU A 246 -11.61 15.23 19.12
N LEU A 247 -10.83 15.15 18.03
CA LEU A 247 -10.59 13.91 17.32
C LEU A 247 -9.81 12.88 18.16
N ILE A 248 -8.76 13.32 18.87
CA ILE A 248 -7.96 12.46 19.75
C ILE A 248 -8.83 11.86 20.86
N ASP A 249 -9.64 12.68 21.53
CA ASP A 249 -10.53 12.22 22.60
C ASP A 249 -11.54 11.19 22.07
N LYS A 250 -12.07 11.44 20.87
CA LYS A 250 -13.06 10.58 20.23
C LYS A 250 -12.46 9.25 19.77
N VAL A 251 -11.29 9.27 19.14
CA VAL A 251 -10.61 8.04 18.71
C VAL A 251 -10.11 7.23 19.90
N SER A 252 -9.72 7.89 20.99
CA SER A 252 -9.37 7.21 22.25
C SER A 252 -10.55 6.41 22.82
N GLN A 253 -11.79 6.93 22.72
CA GLN A 253 -13.00 6.19 23.12
C GLN A 253 -13.25 4.97 22.23
N TRP A 254 -13.08 5.13 20.91
CA TRP A 254 -13.16 4.00 19.97
C TRP A 254 -12.10 2.94 20.28
N GLN A 255 -10.84 3.33 20.44
CA GLN A 255 -9.77 2.40 20.83
C GLN A 255 -10.07 1.68 22.15
N ALA A 256 -10.55 2.38 23.18
CA ALA A 256 -10.87 1.74 24.46
C ALA A 256 -11.96 0.65 24.28
N SER A 257 -13.00 0.94 23.49
CA SER A 257 -14.04 -0.03 23.15
C SER A 257 -13.49 -1.23 22.36
N PHE A 258 -12.62 -1.00 21.38
CA PHE A 258 -12.00 -2.07 20.60
C PHE A 258 -11.02 -2.90 21.43
N ARG A 259 -10.25 -2.29 22.34
CA ARG A 259 -9.38 -3.04 23.25
C ARG A 259 -10.18 -3.96 24.16
N GLN A 260 -11.35 -3.53 24.63
CA GLN A 260 -12.22 -4.38 25.45
C GLN A 260 -12.85 -5.54 24.66
N SER A 261 -13.26 -5.30 23.41
CA SER A 261 -14.04 -6.27 22.62
C SER A 261 -13.20 -7.14 21.68
N LEU A 262 -12.11 -6.61 21.13
CA LEU A 262 -11.25 -7.24 20.12
C LEU A 262 -9.82 -7.50 20.63
N GLY A 263 -9.41 -6.89 21.75
CA GLY A 263 -8.05 -7.01 22.29
C GLY A 263 -7.02 -6.08 21.62
N VAL A 264 -7.43 -5.27 20.64
CA VAL A 264 -6.59 -4.33 19.89
C VAL A 264 -7.27 -2.97 19.76
N GLY A 265 -6.50 -1.91 19.50
CA GLY A 265 -6.98 -0.56 19.28
C GLY A 265 -7.72 -0.39 17.95
N LEU A 266 -7.32 -1.11 16.89
CA LEU A 266 -7.89 -1.13 15.53
C LEU A 266 -7.85 0.21 14.76
N VAL A 267 -8.14 1.34 15.41
CA VAL A 267 -8.10 2.69 14.83
C VAL A 267 -6.93 3.48 15.41
N TYR A 268 -6.17 4.15 14.54
CA TYR A 268 -4.96 4.87 14.92
C TYR A 268 -4.89 6.22 14.22
N LEU A 269 -4.51 7.24 14.98
CA LEU A 269 -4.26 8.60 14.48
C LEU A 269 -2.80 8.77 14.09
N ALA A 270 -2.55 9.50 13.01
CA ALA A 270 -1.23 9.99 12.66
C ALA A 270 -0.68 10.94 13.72
N ASP A 271 0.64 10.92 13.88
CA ASP A 271 1.35 11.67 14.92
C ASP A 271 1.14 13.18 14.76
N GLU A 272 0.90 13.63 13.53
CA GLU A 272 0.60 15.02 13.20
C GLU A 272 -0.60 15.58 13.98
N PHE A 273 -1.61 14.75 14.31
CA PHE A 273 -2.74 15.21 15.12
C PHE A 273 -2.32 15.61 16.53
N PHE A 274 -1.47 14.82 17.17
CA PHE A 274 -0.96 15.09 18.53
C PHE A 274 -0.08 16.35 18.53
N VAL A 275 0.81 16.47 17.54
CA VAL A 275 1.66 17.65 17.36
C VAL A 275 0.80 18.91 17.16
N ARG A 276 -0.23 18.86 16.28
CA ARG A 276 -1.15 19.99 16.06
C ARG A 276 -1.96 20.35 17.31
N ALA A 277 -2.32 19.36 18.12
CA ALA A 277 -3.01 19.57 19.39
C ALA A 277 -2.08 20.09 20.51
N SER A 278 -0.76 20.18 20.26
CA SER A 278 0.26 20.44 21.29
C SER A 278 0.19 19.43 22.44
N LEU A 279 -0.04 18.17 22.10
CA LEU A 279 -0.04 17.03 23.01
C LEU A 279 1.19 16.15 22.74
N ASN A 280 1.64 15.43 23.76
CA ASN A 280 2.64 14.39 23.57
C ASN A 280 2.07 13.28 22.70
N VAL A 281 2.92 12.66 21.88
CA VAL A 281 2.56 11.46 21.16
C VAL A 281 2.32 10.30 22.16
N PRO A 282 1.40 9.37 21.86
CA PRO A 282 1.17 8.17 22.67
C PRO A 282 2.42 7.31 22.83
N GLU A 283 2.43 6.45 23.85
CA GLU A 283 3.47 5.42 24.01
C GLU A 283 3.33 4.30 22.96
N SER A 284 4.38 3.51 22.78
CA SER A 284 4.43 2.37 21.84
C SER A 284 3.23 1.41 21.93
N SER A 285 2.70 1.20 23.15
CA SER A 285 1.55 0.31 23.40
C SER A 285 0.26 0.75 22.70
N TYR A 286 0.12 2.04 22.35
CA TYR A 286 -1.03 2.58 21.64
C TYR A 286 -1.16 2.04 20.21
N TYR A 287 -0.04 1.72 19.55
CA TYR A 287 0.02 1.43 18.11
C TYR A 287 -0.07 -0.05 17.74
N ASP A 288 -0.16 -0.96 18.72
CA ASP A 288 -0.32 -2.41 18.51
C ASP A 288 0.63 -3.00 17.45
N GLY A 289 1.93 -2.65 17.54
CA GLY A 289 2.95 -3.13 16.61
C GLY A 289 3.11 -2.31 15.33
N TYR A 290 2.59 -1.08 15.31
CA TYR A 290 2.82 -0.09 14.26
C TYR A 290 2.39 -0.54 12.84
N PRO A 291 1.14 -1.03 12.65
CA PRO A 291 0.69 -1.60 11.37
C PRO A 291 0.64 -0.58 10.21
N GLN A 292 0.79 0.72 10.50
CA GLN A 292 0.74 1.79 9.53
C GLN A 292 1.84 2.84 9.76
N ILE A 293 3.04 2.45 10.18
CA ILE A 293 4.15 3.39 10.40
C ILE A 293 4.47 4.23 9.16
N GLU A 294 4.45 3.63 7.98
CA GLU A 294 4.66 4.29 6.68
C GLU A 294 3.59 5.36 6.37
N ASN A 295 2.46 5.31 7.07
CA ASN A 295 1.37 6.28 6.95
C ASN A 295 1.51 7.45 7.96
N GLY A 296 2.65 7.58 8.64
CA GLY A 296 2.89 8.62 9.64
C GLY A 296 2.21 8.34 10.99
N ILE A 297 1.88 7.08 11.27
CA ILE A 297 1.22 6.65 12.50
C ILE A 297 2.26 5.95 13.40
N GLY A 298 2.70 6.65 14.44
CA GLY A 298 3.66 6.16 15.41
C GLY A 298 5.14 6.40 15.08
N VAL A 299 5.44 7.13 14.00
CA VAL A 299 6.82 7.43 13.55
C VAL A 299 7.62 8.18 14.62
N ILE A 300 7.03 9.19 15.24
CA ILE A 300 7.68 9.99 16.30
C ILE A 300 7.94 9.11 17.51
N THR A 301 6.98 8.26 17.88
CA THR A 301 7.10 7.38 19.04
C THR A 301 8.21 6.35 18.83
N SER A 302 8.20 5.66 17.68
CA SER A 302 9.25 4.70 17.30
C SER A 302 10.63 5.36 17.30
N PHE A 303 10.74 6.56 16.70
CA PHE A 303 12.01 7.29 16.66
C PHE A 303 12.51 7.68 18.06
N LEU A 304 11.63 8.16 18.94
CA LEU A 304 12.01 8.52 20.31
C LEU A 304 12.45 7.30 21.12
N ASP A 305 11.74 6.18 20.99
CA ASP A 305 12.10 4.93 21.67
C ASP A 305 13.49 4.43 21.20
N GLU A 306 13.75 4.43 19.89
CA GLU A 306 15.06 4.10 19.33
C GLU A 306 16.16 5.06 19.80
N LEU A 307 15.87 6.36 19.83
CA LEU A 307 16.81 7.39 20.28
C LEU A 307 17.18 7.20 21.76
N TYR A 308 16.20 6.97 22.63
CA TYR A 308 16.46 6.78 24.06
C TYR A 308 17.24 5.50 24.32
N GLN A 309 16.90 4.41 23.65
CA GLN A 309 17.69 3.16 23.71
C GLN A 309 19.13 3.38 23.23
N ALA A 310 19.32 4.09 22.12
CA ALA A 310 20.65 4.43 21.63
C ALA A 310 21.43 5.24 22.67
N VAL A 311 20.81 6.28 23.27
CA VAL A 311 21.45 7.13 24.28
C VAL A 311 21.88 6.35 25.52
N GLU A 312 21.06 5.41 26.00
CA GLU A 312 21.43 4.56 27.15
C GLU A 312 22.62 3.64 26.85
N THR A 313 22.81 3.25 25.59
CA THR A 313 23.93 2.40 25.15
C THR A 313 25.19 3.17 24.74
N LEU A 314 25.12 4.50 24.64
CA LEU A 314 26.29 5.33 24.36
C LEU A 314 27.23 5.30 25.57
N SER A 315 28.45 4.78 25.38
CA SER A 315 29.50 4.87 26.40
C SER A 315 29.87 6.33 26.69
N ASP A 316 30.16 6.67 27.96
CA ASP A 316 30.69 7.98 28.39
C ASP A 316 31.98 8.43 27.67
N SER A 317 32.61 7.54 26.89
CA SER A 317 33.85 7.80 26.16
C SER A 317 33.70 8.47 24.79
N ILE A 318 32.49 8.72 24.29
CA ILE A 318 32.31 9.44 23.02
C ILE A 318 32.52 10.93 23.27
N ARG A 319 33.78 11.37 23.12
CA ARG A 319 34.14 12.78 23.10
C ARG A 319 33.76 13.39 21.74
N PRO A 320 33.22 14.62 21.73
CA PRO A 320 32.70 15.30 20.54
C PRO A 320 33.75 15.55 19.45
#